data_AF-A0A536I4W3-F1
#
_entry.id   AF-A0A536I4W3-F1
#
_cell.length_a   1.000
_cell.length_b   1.000
_cell.length_c   1.000
_cell.angle_alpha   90.00
_cell.angle_beta   90.00
_cell.angle_gamma   90.00
#
_symmetry.space_group_name_H-M   'P 1'
#
loop_
_entity.id
_entity.type
_entity.pdbx_description
1 polymer ?
#
loop_
_entity_poly.entity_id
_entity_poly.type
_entity_poly.pdbx_seq_one_letter_code
_entity_poly.pdbx_strand_id
1 'polypeptide(L)'
;MSAAQGGRETTTVWLTDPVYPALLKEIHDPPPRLHVRGRLPSEPMIAIVGSRRATPYGGRAAHRLARELSNAGVVVVSGLARGIDAAAHRGALEGPTPTVAVMATGLDRIYPPEHAELAQAIARTGALVTEADNGTLPLPGRFPIRNRIISGLSLGVVVVEAAERSGALITARMAAEQGREVFCVPGSIENPLAIGGHRLIKDGATLVQTVEDVLDEFPALARVHARARAHTHARARAHTHARTRARADSGPQDPELFAVWELLDWVEPRHHDDLAVMMNLDIKEVNRRLTLLEIGGYIIGDCGAVTRAPN
;
A
#
# COMPACT_ATOMS: atom_id res chain seq x y z
N MET A 1 40.03 -8.78 7.64
CA MET A 1 39.31 -7.58 8.10
C MET A 1 37.83 -7.86 8.03
N SER A 2 37.19 -7.80 9.19
CA SER A 2 35.86 -8.32 9.50
C SER A 2 34.77 -7.38 8.99
N ALA A 3 33.89 -7.87 8.11
CA ALA A 3 32.69 -7.16 7.68
C ALA A 3 31.50 -7.58 8.55
N ALA A 4 30.89 -6.59 9.18
CA ALA A 4 29.76 -6.64 10.10
C ALA A 4 28.67 -7.68 9.75
N GLN A 5 28.59 -8.74 10.56
CA GLN A 5 27.43 -9.63 10.65
C GLN A 5 26.42 -9.00 11.63
N GLY A 6 25.59 -8.10 11.11
CA GLY A 6 24.41 -7.58 11.82
C GLY A 6 23.09 -8.22 11.36
N GLY A 7 23.12 -9.50 10.95
CA GLY A 7 21.97 -10.19 10.38
C GLY A 7 21.21 -10.99 11.43
N ARG A 8 19.88 -10.81 11.51
CA ARG A 8 18.99 -11.67 12.31
C ARG A 8 19.28 -13.16 12.08
N GLU A 9 19.09 -13.94 13.14
CA GLU A 9 19.33 -15.38 13.19
C GLU A 9 18.57 -16.12 12.08
N THR A 10 19.24 -17.08 11.44
CA THR A 10 18.60 -17.95 10.45
C THR A 10 18.01 -19.15 11.16
N THR A 11 16.72 -19.39 10.98
CA THR A 11 15.99 -20.50 11.60
C THR A 11 15.55 -21.49 10.53
N THR A 12 15.52 -22.77 10.88
CA THR A 12 14.87 -23.80 10.07
C THR A 12 13.50 -24.09 10.67
N VAL A 13 12.45 -23.96 9.85
CA VAL A 13 11.07 -24.25 10.22
C VAL A 13 10.64 -25.53 9.51
N TRP A 14 10.26 -26.55 10.27
CA TRP A 14 9.81 -27.84 9.75
C TRP A 14 8.31 -27.87 9.51
N LEU A 15 7.85 -28.70 8.59
CA LEU A 15 6.43 -28.86 8.27
C LEU A 15 5.56 -29.18 9.51
N THR A 16 6.14 -29.90 10.46
CA THR A 16 5.52 -30.27 11.74
C THR A 16 5.44 -29.11 12.75
N ASP A 17 6.18 -28.02 12.53
CA ASP A 17 6.23 -26.93 13.48
C ASP A 17 4.91 -26.13 13.45
N PRO A 18 4.42 -25.65 14.62
CA PRO A 18 3.23 -24.80 14.69
C PRO A 18 3.38 -23.48 13.91
N VAL A 19 4.61 -22.97 13.78
CA VAL A 19 4.93 -21.71 13.09
C VAL A 19 4.99 -21.87 11.56
N TYR A 20 4.96 -23.09 11.04
CA TYR A 20 4.98 -23.32 9.60
C TYR A 20 3.67 -22.80 8.97
N PRO A 21 3.73 -22.00 7.88
CA PRO A 21 2.55 -21.35 7.31
C PRO A 21 1.45 -22.32 6.90
N ALA A 22 0.25 -22.15 7.45
CA ALA A 22 -0.88 -23.08 7.27
C ALA A 22 -1.25 -23.27 5.78
N LEU A 23 -1.38 -22.18 5.01
CA LEU A 23 -1.68 -22.25 3.58
C LEU A 23 -0.63 -23.02 2.79
N LEU A 24 0.64 -22.92 3.19
CA LEU A 24 1.70 -23.64 2.50
C LEU A 24 1.63 -25.14 2.80
N LYS A 25 1.06 -25.57 3.94
CA LYS A 25 0.85 -27.00 4.24
C LYS A 25 -0.20 -27.64 3.34
N GLU A 26 -1.10 -26.85 2.77
CA GLU A 26 -2.25 -27.32 1.98
C GLU A 26 -1.89 -27.62 0.52
N ILE A 27 -0.73 -27.15 0.03
CA ILE A 27 -0.35 -27.39 -1.36
C ILE A 27 -0.01 -28.88 -1.58
N HIS A 28 -0.10 -29.35 -2.83
CA HIS A 28 0.17 -30.76 -3.17
C HIS A 28 1.57 -31.25 -2.75
N ASP A 29 2.59 -30.40 -2.89
CA ASP A 29 3.99 -30.70 -2.54
C ASP A 29 4.54 -29.62 -1.59
N PRO A 30 4.17 -29.67 -0.29
CA PRO A 30 4.62 -28.69 0.68
C PRO A 30 6.09 -28.95 1.04
N PRO A 31 6.96 -27.92 1.09
CA PRO A 31 8.37 -28.15 1.41
C PRO A 31 8.51 -28.70 2.84
N PRO A 32 9.25 -29.81 3.06
CA PRO A 32 9.36 -30.43 4.38
C PRO A 32 10.06 -29.54 5.41
N ARG A 33 10.87 -28.58 4.94
CA ARG A 33 11.51 -27.54 5.74
C ARG A 33 11.62 -26.24 4.96
N LEU A 34 11.67 -25.14 5.69
CA LEU A 34 12.01 -23.81 5.19
C LEU A 34 13.19 -23.26 5.98
N HIS A 35 14.18 -22.72 5.28
CA HIS A 35 15.19 -21.85 5.87
C HIS A 35 14.68 -20.42 5.83
N VAL A 36 14.65 -19.76 6.99
CA VAL A 36 14.09 -18.42 7.18
C VAL A 36 15.16 -17.51 7.77
N ARG A 37 15.44 -16.39 7.10
CA ARG A 37 16.21 -15.27 7.68
C ARG A 37 15.26 -14.11 7.94
N GLY A 38 15.16 -13.67 9.19
CA GLY A 38 14.15 -12.70 9.63
C GLY A 38 13.02 -13.42 10.38
N ARG A 39 11.79 -12.92 10.28
CA ARG A 39 10.61 -13.51 10.93
C ARG A 39 9.49 -13.66 9.91
N LEU A 40 8.95 -14.86 9.79
CA LEU A 40 7.74 -15.11 9.01
C LEU A 40 6.55 -14.37 9.66
N PRO A 41 5.91 -13.43 8.94
CA PRO A 41 4.70 -12.77 9.41
C PRO A 41 3.53 -13.76 9.52
N SER A 42 2.59 -13.49 10.42
CA SER A 42 1.35 -14.28 10.57
C SER A 42 0.16 -13.66 9.84
N GLU A 43 0.32 -12.42 9.38
CA GLU A 43 -0.64 -11.66 8.62
C GLU A 43 -0.96 -12.33 7.27
N PRO A 44 -2.15 -12.12 6.72
CA PRO A 44 -2.51 -12.64 5.41
C PRO A 44 -1.55 -12.18 4.32
N MET A 45 -1.30 -13.06 3.36
CA MET A 45 -0.28 -12.87 2.33
C MET A 45 -0.91 -12.81 0.93
N ILE A 46 -0.45 -11.86 0.11
CA ILE A 46 -0.77 -11.77 -1.32
C ILE A 46 0.54 -11.76 -2.10
N ALA A 47 0.64 -12.60 -3.12
CA ALA A 47 1.80 -12.59 -3.98
C ALA A 47 1.67 -11.52 -5.08
N ILE A 48 2.76 -10.82 -5.38
CA ILE A 48 2.86 -9.96 -6.57
C ILE A 48 4.01 -10.48 -7.43
N VAL A 49 3.72 -10.85 -8.67
CA VAL A 49 4.69 -11.43 -9.60
C VAL A 49 4.57 -10.83 -11.00
N GLY A 50 5.63 -10.93 -11.80
CA GLY A 50 5.56 -10.51 -13.19
C GLY A 50 6.89 -10.51 -13.93
N SER A 51 6.98 -9.68 -14.95
CA SER A 51 8.10 -9.62 -15.88
C SER A 51 9.39 -9.18 -15.18
N ARG A 52 10.48 -9.89 -15.49
CA ARG A 52 11.85 -9.47 -15.11
C ARG A 52 12.33 -8.24 -15.86
N ARG A 53 11.71 -7.94 -17.00
CA ARG A 53 11.92 -6.74 -17.83
C ARG A 53 10.65 -5.91 -17.83
N ALA A 54 10.21 -5.49 -16.64
CA ALA A 54 8.99 -4.72 -16.47
C ALA A 54 9.08 -3.36 -17.20
N THR A 55 7.94 -2.89 -17.71
CA THR A 55 7.83 -1.51 -18.19
C THR A 55 7.84 -0.53 -17.02
N PRO A 56 8.09 0.78 -17.25
CA PRO A 56 7.90 1.80 -16.23
C PRO A 56 6.48 1.80 -15.65
N TYR A 57 5.47 1.48 -16.46
CA TYR A 57 4.09 1.33 -16.00
C TYR A 57 3.96 0.14 -15.04
N GLY A 58 4.39 -1.06 -15.46
CA GLY A 58 4.31 -2.27 -14.64
C GLY A 58 5.05 -2.11 -13.32
N GLY A 59 6.24 -1.51 -13.34
CA GLY A 59 7.00 -1.20 -12.13
C GLY A 59 6.24 -0.27 -11.17
N ARG A 60 5.62 0.81 -11.66
CA ARG A 60 4.80 1.70 -10.83
C ARG A 60 3.54 1.02 -10.31
N ALA A 61 2.88 0.21 -11.12
CA ALA A 61 1.68 -0.53 -10.71
C ALA A 61 1.99 -1.52 -9.58
N ALA A 62 3.05 -2.34 -9.75
CA ALA A 62 3.50 -3.28 -8.73
C ALA A 62 3.90 -2.59 -7.42
N HIS A 63 4.67 -1.50 -7.52
CA HIS A 63 5.07 -0.71 -6.36
C HIS A 63 3.86 -0.12 -5.62
N ARG A 64 2.94 0.53 -6.35
CA ARG A 64 1.73 1.12 -5.78
C ARG A 64 0.86 0.07 -5.07
N LEU A 65 0.52 -1.02 -5.77
CA LEU A 65 -0.31 -2.08 -5.21
C LEU A 65 0.33 -2.70 -3.96
N ALA A 66 1.64 -2.96 -4.00
CA ALA A 66 2.34 -3.53 -2.86
C ALA A 66 2.35 -2.60 -1.63
N ARG A 67 2.53 -1.29 -1.85
CA ARG A 67 2.44 -0.28 -0.79
C ARG A 67 1.04 -0.22 -0.20
N GLU A 68 0.01 -0.22 -1.05
CA GLU A 68 -1.39 -0.17 -0.63
C GLU A 68 -1.80 -1.44 0.14
N LEU A 69 -1.35 -2.63 -0.30
CA LEU A 69 -1.54 -3.89 0.44
C LEU A 69 -0.85 -3.85 1.81
N SER A 70 0.39 -3.36 1.87
CA SER A 70 1.10 -3.21 3.14
C SER A 70 0.37 -2.26 4.09
N ASN A 71 -0.16 -1.15 3.59
CA ASN A 71 -0.99 -0.22 4.37
C ASN A 71 -2.32 -0.85 4.83
N ALA A 72 -2.81 -1.86 4.11
CA ALA A 72 -4.02 -2.61 4.46
C ALA A 72 -3.78 -3.75 5.47
N GLY A 73 -2.56 -3.94 5.96
CA GLY A 73 -2.23 -5.05 6.87
C GLY A 73 -1.95 -6.37 6.15
N VAL A 74 -1.67 -6.33 4.85
CA VAL A 74 -1.42 -7.52 4.01
C VAL A 74 0.06 -7.61 3.66
N VAL A 75 0.64 -8.78 3.88
CA VAL A 75 2.04 -9.07 3.56
C VAL A 75 2.18 -9.36 2.08
N VAL A 76 3.12 -8.68 1.44
CA VAL A 76 3.45 -8.93 0.04
C VAL A 76 4.49 -10.05 -0.05
N VAL A 77 4.20 -11.08 -0.84
CA VAL A 77 5.13 -12.19 -1.13
C VAL A 77 5.63 -12.06 -2.56
N SER A 78 6.93 -12.21 -2.77
CA SER A 78 7.48 -12.25 -4.14
C SER A 78 8.81 -13.00 -4.21
N GLY A 79 9.37 -13.11 -5.42
CA GLY A 79 10.51 -13.98 -5.72
C GLY A 79 11.87 -13.30 -5.70
N LEU A 80 11.98 -12.04 -5.27
CA LEU A 80 13.18 -11.21 -5.33
C LEU A 80 13.80 -11.11 -6.75
N ALA A 81 13.04 -11.40 -7.81
CA ALA A 81 13.56 -11.24 -9.17
C ALA A 81 13.69 -9.76 -9.57
N ARG A 82 14.36 -9.50 -10.70
CA ARG A 82 14.34 -8.17 -11.33
C ARG A 82 12.91 -7.78 -11.72
N GLY A 83 12.70 -6.49 -12.00
CA GLY A 83 11.43 -6.00 -12.52
C GLY A 83 10.33 -5.98 -11.45
N ILE A 84 9.21 -6.66 -11.73
CA ILE A 84 7.99 -6.60 -10.91
C ILE A 84 8.24 -7.01 -9.45
N ASP A 85 8.92 -8.13 -9.20
CA ASP A 85 9.17 -8.63 -7.84
C ASP A 85 9.91 -7.59 -6.98
N ALA A 86 10.99 -7.00 -7.51
CA ALA A 86 11.74 -5.97 -6.80
C ALA A 86 10.95 -4.67 -6.60
N ALA A 87 10.08 -4.29 -7.55
CA ALA A 87 9.18 -3.14 -7.40
C ALA A 87 8.14 -3.39 -6.30
N ALA A 88 7.57 -4.60 -6.25
CA ALA A 88 6.61 -5.00 -5.22
C ALA A 88 7.24 -4.97 -3.83
N HIS A 89 8.42 -5.58 -3.63
CA HIS A 89 9.11 -5.52 -2.34
C HIS A 89 9.41 -4.08 -1.91
N ARG A 90 9.89 -3.23 -2.83
CA ARG A 90 10.14 -1.81 -2.53
C ARG A 90 8.88 -1.07 -2.11
N GLY A 91 7.77 -1.28 -2.81
CA GLY A 91 6.48 -0.69 -2.45
C GLY A 91 5.99 -1.17 -1.08
N ALA A 92 6.08 -2.47 -0.81
CA ALA A 92 5.66 -3.04 0.46
C ALA A 92 6.48 -2.52 1.66
N LEU A 93 7.79 -2.29 1.47
CA LEU A 93 8.69 -1.76 2.49
C LEU A 93 8.40 -0.29 2.86
N GLU A 94 7.64 0.44 2.06
CA GLU A 94 7.18 1.80 2.40
C GLU A 94 5.97 1.79 3.34
N GLY A 95 5.26 0.67 3.46
CA GLY A 95 4.13 0.50 4.36
C GLY A 95 4.54 -0.14 5.70
N PRO A 96 3.60 -0.21 6.66
CA PRO A 96 3.85 -0.74 8.00
C PRO A 96 3.96 -2.27 8.04
N THR A 97 3.38 -2.97 7.07
CA THR A 97 3.35 -4.43 7.03
C THR A 97 4.59 -4.98 6.31
N PRO A 98 5.28 -5.99 6.86
CA PRO A 98 6.47 -6.56 6.23
C PRO A 98 6.20 -7.23 4.87
N THR A 99 7.29 -7.56 4.17
CA THR A 99 7.25 -8.35 2.94
C THR A 99 8.08 -9.63 3.09
N VAL A 100 7.76 -10.65 2.31
CA VAL A 100 8.46 -11.94 2.32
C VAL A 100 9.02 -12.23 0.93
N ALA A 101 10.33 -12.43 0.85
CA ALA A 101 10.99 -12.86 -0.37
C ALA A 101 11.24 -14.37 -0.32
N VAL A 102 10.65 -15.11 -1.24
CA VAL A 102 10.96 -16.53 -1.44
C VAL A 102 12.13 -16.61 -2.41
N MET A 103 13.18 -17.38 -2.14
CA MET A 103 14.40 -17.50 -2.95
C MET A 103 14.53 -18.90 -3.56
N ALA A 104 15.17 -18.99 -4.74
CA ALA A 104 15.47 -20.27 -5.40
C ALA A 104 16.87 -20.82 -5.06
N THR A 105 17.68 -20.00 -4.37
CA THR A 105 19.03 -20.28 -3.89
C THR A 105 19.03 -20.49 -2.38
N GLY A 106 20.16 -20.93 -1.83
CA GLY A 106 20.39 -20.89 -0.39
C GLY A 106 20.42 -19.45 0.14
N LEU A 107 20.17 -19.27 1.44
CA LEU A 107 20.15 -17.94 2.07
C LEU A 107 21.54 -17.26 2.07
N ASP A 108 22.61 -18.03 1.87
CA ASP A 108 23.99 -17.56 1.71
C ASP A 108 24.24 -16.89 0.35
N ARG A 109 23.32 -17.02 -0.62
CA ARG A 109 23.50 -16.52 -1.98
C ARG A 109 22.29 -15.74 -2.47
N ILE A 110 22.32 -14.42 -2.30
CA ILE A 110 21.31 -13.54 -2.88
C ILE A 110 21.43 -13.54 -4.40
N TYR A 111 20.32 -13.80 -5.09
CA TYR A 111 20.23 -13.71 -6.54
C TYR A 111 18.95 -12.97 -6.95
N PRO A 112 19.04 -11.95 -7.81
CA PRO A 112 20.27 -11.46 -8.45
C PRO A 112 21.15 -10.65 -7.46
N PRO A 113 22.49 -10.60 -7.64
CA PRO A 113 23.40 -9.98 -6.66
C PRO A 113 23.11 -8.51 -6.34
N GLU A 114 22.62 -7.74 -7.31
CA GLU A 114 22.23 -6.34 -7.16
C GLU A 114 21.02 -6.13 -6.21
N HIS A 115 20.35 -7.20 -5.78
CA HIS A 115 19.28 -7.13 -4.78
C HIS A 115 19.76 -7.48 -3.37
N ALA A 116 21.07 -7.48 -3.11
CA ALA A 116 21.64 -7.69 -1.78
C ALA A 116 21.09 -6.71 -0.73
N GLU A 117 21.08 -5.40 -1.02
CA GLU A 117 20.56 -4.38 -0.10
C GLU A 117 19.05 -4.52 0.11
N LEU A 118 18.31 -4.82 -0.96
CA LEU A 118 16.88 -5.08 -0.89
C LEU A 118 16.59 -6.30 0.00
N ALA A 119 17.33 -7.40 -0.18
CA ALA A 119 17.18 -8.60 0.63
C ALA A 119 17.47 -8.33 2.12
N GLN A 120 18.49 -7.51 2.41
CA GLN A 120 18.77 -7.08 3.78
C GLN A 120 17.62 -6.24 4.35
N ALA A 121 17.07 -5.30 3.58
CA ALA A 121 15.93 -4.50 4.01
C ALA A 121 14.70 -5.37 4.33
N ILE A 122 14.42 -6.37 3.50
CA ILE A 122 13.35 -7.34 3.72
C ILE A 122 13.59 -8.14 5.01
N ALA A 123 14.79 -8.70 5.20
CA ALA A 123 15.11 -9.51 6.37
C ALA A 123 15.03 -8.75 7.71
N ARG A 124 15.16 -7.40 7.68
CA ARG A 124 15.07 -6.55 8.88
C ARG A 124 13.66 -6.48 9.46
N THR A 125 12.61 -6.59 8.65
CA THR A 125 11.22 -6.45 9.12
C THR A 125 10.39 -7.69 8.83
N GLY A 126 10.60 -8.33 7.69
CA GLY A 126 9.93 -9.57 7.27
C GLY A 126 10.90 -10.74 7.20
N ALA A 127 10.85 -11.48 6.08
CA ALA A 127 11.62 -12.72 5.92
C ALA A 127 12.17 -12.93 4.50
N LEU A 128 13.37 -13.52 4.44
CA LEU A 128 13.84 -14.27 3.30
C LEU A 128 13.58 -15.76 3.56
N VAL A 129 13.00 -16.45 2.61
CA VAL A 129 12.54 -17.84 2.76
C VAL A 129 13.06 -18.67 1.60
N THR A 130 13.57 -19.88 1.87
CA THR A 130 13.96 -20.83 0.82
C THR A 130 13.84 -22.25 1.34
N GLU A 131 13.57 -23.20 0.44
CA GLU A 131 13.70 -24.64 0.73
C GLU A 131 15.09 -25.18 0.37
N ALA A 132 15.92 -24.37 -0.28
CA ALA A 132 17.24 -24.79 -0.74
C ALA A 132 18.28 -24.67 0.37
N ASP A 133 19.14 -25.68 0.48
CA ASP A 133 20.28 -25.66 1.39
C ASP A 133 21.30 -24.58 1.01
N ASN A 134 22.09 -24.14 1.98
CA ASN A 134 23.20 -23.22 1.74
C ASN A 134 24.16 -23.79 0.68
N GLY A 135 24.70 -22.92 -0.18
CA GLY A 135 25.54 -23.29 -1.31
C GLY A 135 24.76 -23.59 -2.60
N THR A 136 23.43 -23.65 -2.56
CA THR A 136 22.61 -23.90 -3.76
C THR A 136 22.74 -22.77 -4.80
N LEU A 137 23.10 -23.14 -6.04
CA LEU A 137 23.30 -22.24 -7.16
C LEU A 137 21.98 -21.80 -7.85
N PRO A 138 21.93 -20.60 -8.47
CA PRO A 138 20.75 -20.09 -9.18
C PRO A 138 20.55 -20.76 -10.54
N LEU A 139 20.18 -22.05 -10.54
CA LEU A 139 19.93 -22.82 -11.76
C LEU A 139 18.52 -22.54 -12.32
N PRO A 140 18.36 -22.39 -13.66
CA PRO A 140 17.06 -22.09 -14.28
C PRO A 140 15.90 -23.00 -13.84
N GLY A 141 16.14 -24.30 -13.69
CA GLY A 141 15.12 -25.27 -13.26
C GLY A 141 14.62 -25.10 -11.82
N ARG A 142 15.34 -24.37 -10.97
CA ARG A 142 14.94 -24.14 -9.56
C ARG A 142 13.94 -23.00 -9.39
N PHE A 143 13.91 -22.04 -10.32
CA PHE A 143 12.97 -20.91 -10.22
C PHE A 143 11.50 -21.35 -10.33
N PRO A 144 11.11 -22.26 -11.26
CA PRO A 144 9.76 -22.80 -11.27
C PRO A 144 9.40 -23.58 -10.00
N ILE A 145 10.33 -24.40 -9.48
CA ILE A 145 10.10 -25.16 -8.23
C ILE A 145 9.78 -24.21 -7.08
N ARG A 146 10.59 -23.17 -6.91
CA ARG A 146 10.38 -22.13 -5.89
C ARG A 146 9.01 -21.45 -5.98
N ASN A 147 8.48 -21.27 -7.19
CA ASN A 147 7.24 -20.51 -7.40
C ASN A 147 6.02 -21.15 -6.71
N ARG A 148 6.01 -22.47 -6.48
CA ARG A 148 4.93 -23.13 -5.73
C ARG A 148 4.84 -22.65 -4.28
N ILE A 149 5.98 -22.21 -3.71
CA ILE A 149 6.04 -21.65 -2.36
C ILE A 149 5.51 -20.21 -2.35
N ILE A 150 5.75 -19.41 -3.40
CA ILE A 150 5.21 -18.04 -3.51
C ILE A 150 3.67 -18.09 -3.51
N SER A 151 3.09 -18.90 -4.39
CA SER A 151 1.63 -19.06 -4.44
C SER A 151 1.09 -19.77 -3.20
N GLY A 152 1.81 -20.80 -2.70
CA GLY A 152 1.38 -21.58 -1.54
C GLY A 152 1.34 -20.80 -0.23
N LEU A 153 2.20 -19.78 -0.08
CA LEU A 153 2.16 -18.87 1.07
C LEU A 153 0.98 -17.89 1.02
N SER A 154 0.38 -17.68 -0.15
CA SER A 154 -0.50 -16.55 -0.42
C SER A 154 -1.96 -16.97 -0.60
N LEU A 155 -2.90 -16.11 -0.21
CA LEU A 155 -4.33 -16.29 -0.47
C LEU A 155 -4.66 -16.11 -1.96
N GLY A 156 -3.90 -15.27 -2.65
CA GLY A 156 -4.01 -15.04 -4.07
C GLY A 156 -2.73 -14.46 -4.68
N VAL A 157 -2.67 -14.44 -6.00
CA VAL A 157 -1.50 -14.02 -6.79
C VAL A 157 -1.89 -12.95 -7.80
N VAL A 158 -1.28 -11.78 -7.68
CA VAL A 158 -1.41 -10.66 -8.62
C VAL A 158 -0.29 -10.71 -9.67
N VAL A 159 -0.68 -10.91 -10.92
CA VAL A 159 0.21 -10.82 -12.09
C VAL A 159 0.14 -9.41 -12.66
N VAL A 160 1.25 -8.67 -12.62
CA VAL A 160 1.26 -7.26 -13.07
C VAL A 160 1.60 -7.13 -14.55
N GLU A 161 2.62 -7.84 -15.01
CA GLU A 161 3.01 -7.90 -16.42
C GLU A 161 3.59 -9.29 -16.73
N ALA A 162 3.11 -9.93 -17.79
CA ALA A 162 3.59 -11.22 -18.22
C ALA A 162 3.46 -11.38 -19.75
N ALA A 163 4.61 -11.53 -20.42
CA ALA A 163 4.62 -12.03 -21.79
C ALA A 163 4.07 -13.47 -21.86
N GLU A 164 3.67 -13.92 -23.05
CA GLU A 164 3.07 -15.24 -23.27
C GLU A 164 3.90 -16.43 -22.73
N ARG A 165 5.23 -16.31 -22.72
CA ARG A 165 6.16 -17.33 -22.18
C ARG A 165 6.83 -16.89 -20.86
N SER A 166 6.15 -16.07 -20.07
CA SER A 166 6.67 -15.58 -18.79
C SER A 166 6.60 -16.62 -17.68
N GLY A 167 7.66 -16.71 -16.87
CA GLY A 167 7.66 -17.55 -15.67
C GLY A 167 6.61 -17.14 -14.62
N ALA A 168 6.12 -15.89 -14.65
CA ALA A 168 5.03 -15.45 -13.77
C ALA A 168 3.72 -16.18 -14.06
N LEU A 169 3.49 -16.62 -15.32
CA LEU A 169 2.31 -17.42 -15.69
C LEU A 169 2.37 -18.83 -15.10
N ILE A 170 3.57 -19.34 -14.82
CA ILE A 170 3.74 -20.62 -14.09
C ILE A 170 3.22 -20.45 -12.66
N THR A 171 3.58 -19.34 -11.99
CA THR A 171 3.08 -19.04 -10.64
C THR A 171 1.57 -18.87 -10.62
N ALA A 172 0.99 -18.19 -11.61
CA ALA A 172 -0.46 -18.02 -11.73
C ALA A 172 -1.19 -19.36 -11.92
N ARG A 173 -0.62 -20.26 -12.73
CA ARG A 173 -1.14 -21.63 -12.89
C ARG A 173 -1.08 -22.41 -11.58
N MET A 174 0.07 -22.40 -10.91
CA MET A 174 0.25 -23.07 -9.62
C MET A 174 -0.72 -22.53 -8.56
N ALA A 175 -0.99 -21.22 -8.57
CA ALA A 175 -1.97 -20.60 -7.69
C ALA A 175 -3.37 -21.17 -7.93
N ALA A 176 -3.83 -21.22 -9.19
CA ALA A 176 -5.12 -21.81 -9.53
C ALA A 176 -5.22 -23.30 -9.14
N GLU A 177 -4.16 -24.08 -9.40
CA GLU A 177 -4.07 -25.50 -8.99
C GLU A 177 -4.11 -25.70 -7.47
N GLN A 178 -3.64 -24.71 -6.71
CA GLN A 178 -3.66 -24.68 -5.24
C GLN A 178 -4.95 -24.08 -4.67
N GLY A 179 -5.93 -23.74 -5.51
CA GLY A 179 -7.17 -23.09 -5.07
C GLY A 179 -6.95 -21.68 -4.52
N ARG A 180 -5.97 -20.95 -5.06
CA ARG A 180 -5.68 -19.55 -4.74
C ARG A 180 -6.24 -18.65 -5.83
N GLU A 181 -6.73 -17.48 -5.42
CA GLU A 181 -7.27 -16.50 -6.37
C GLU A 181 -6.17 -15.97 -7.30
N VAL A 182 -6.50 -15.80 -8.57
CA VAL A 182 -5.58 -15.26 -9.57
C VAL A 182 -6.10 -13.91 -10.02
N PHE A 183 -5.24 -12.90 -9.89
CA PHE A 183 -5.52 -11.53 -10.24
C PHE A 183 -4.58 -11.07 -11.35
N CYS A 184 -5.04 -10.14 -12.18
CA CYS A 184 -4.22 -9.56 -13.22
C CYS A 184 -4.43 -8.06 -13.39
N VAL A 185 -3.33 -7.31 -13.43
CA VAL A 185 -3.36 -5.89 -13.82
C VAL A 185 -3.54 -5.81 -15.33
N PRO A 186 -4.51 -5.04 -15.85
CA PRO A 186 -4.67 -4.87 -17.28
C PRO A 186 -3.56 -3.98 -17.85
N GLY A 187 -3.15 -4.26 -19.09
CA GLY A 187 -2.23 -3.42 -19.85
C GLY A 187 -2.78 -3.06 -21.23
N SER A 188 -2.10 -2.16 -21.94
CA SER A 188 -2.39 -1.87 -23.36
C SER A 188 -2.32 -3.16 -24.20
N ILE A 189 -3.24 -3.32 -25.15
CA ILE A 189 -3.20 -4.43 -26.13
C ILE A 189 -1.95 -4.38 -27.04
N GLU A 190 -1.29 -3.22 -27.12
CA GLU A 190 -0.05 -3.04 -27.86
C GLU A 190 1.19 -3.42 -27.03
N ASN A 191 1.03 -3.60 -25.71
CA ASN A 191 2.13 -4.03 -24.85
C ASN A 191 2.29 -5.56 -24.92
N PRO A 192 3.40 -6.09 -25.45
CA PRO A 192 3.61 -7.54 -25.51
C PRO A 192 3.70 -8.19 -24.13
N LEU A 193 3.99 -7.43 -23.07
CA LEU A 193 3.97 -7.92 -21.69
C LEU A 193 2.55 -7.97 -21.10
N ALA A 194 1.52 -7.51 -21.80
CA ALA A 194 0.13 -7.63 -21.37
C ALA A 194 -0.55 -8.90 -21.88
N ILE A 195 -0.01 -9.53 -22.94
CA ILE A 195 -0.62 -10.69 -23.63
C ILE A 195 -0.94 -11.85 -22.66
N GLY A 196 0.02 -12.23 -21.81
CA GLY A 196 -0.18 -13.31 -20.84
C GLY A 196 -1.21 -12.93 -19.78
N GLY A 197 -1.20 -11.67 -19.34
CA GLY A 197 -2.19 -11.16 -18.39
C GLY A 197 -3.61 -11.11 -18.95
N HIS A 198 -3.79 -10.63 -20.18
CA HIS A 198 -5.08 -10.63 -20.86
C HIS A 198 -5.62 -12.04 -21.04
N ARG A 199 -4.75 -13.02 -21.30
CA ARG A 199 -5.16 -14.43 -21.35
C ARG A 199 -5.64 -14.93 -19.99
N LEU A 200 -4.93 -14.63 -18.91
CA LEU A 200 -5.39 -14.97 -17.55
C LEU A 200 -6.77 -14.39 -17.27
N ILE A 201 -7.02 -13.11 -17.63
CA ILE A 201 -8.32 -12.47 -17.44
C ILE A 201 -9.42 -13.21 -18.24
N LYS A 202 -9.13 -13.58 -19.49
CA LYS A 202 -10.07 -14.39 -20.30
C LYS A 202 -10.31 -15.79 -19.74
N ASP A 203 -9.32 -16.35 -19.07
CA ASP A 203 -9.37 -17.67 -18.42
C ASP A 203 -10.01 -17.60 -17.02
N GLY A 204 -10.48 -16.41 -16.58
CA GLY A 204 -11.26 -16.22 -15.34
C GLY A 204 -10.52 -15.52 -14.20
N ALA A 205 -9.29 -15.03 -14.41
CA ALA A 205 -8.60 -14.22 -13.41
C ALA A 205 -9.29 -12.86 -13.20
N THR A 206 -9.38 -12.42 -11.95
CA THR A 206 -9.97 -11.12 -11.59
C THR A 206 -9.09 -9.98 -12.09
N LEU A 207 -9.70 -9.03 -12.80
CA LEU A 207 -9.02 -7.83 -13.27
C LEU A 207 -8.79 -6.86 -12.10
N VAL A 208 -7.57 -6.34 -11.97
CA VAL A 208 -7.17 -5.45 -10.87
C VAL A 208 -6.75 -4.08 -11.38
N GLN A 209 -7.45 -3.04 -10.95
CA GLN A 209 -7.11 -1.64 -11.15
C GLN A 209 -6.66 -0.96 -9.85
N THR A 210 -7.19 -1.41 -8.71
CA THR A 210 -6.88 -0.88 -7.38
C THR A 210 -6.65 -2.00 -6.35
N VAL A 211 -6.15 -1.65 -5.17
CA VAL A 211 -5.98 -2.64 -4.10
C VAL A 211 -7.32 -3.22 -3.63
N GLU A 212 -8.40 -2.44 -3.72
CA GLU A 212 -9.75 -2.86 -3.33
C GLU A 212 -10.22 -4.07 -4.14
N ASP A 213 -9.94 -4.12 -5.45
CA ASP A 213 -10.27 -5.27 -6.31
C ASP A 213 -9.64 -6.58 -5.79
N VAL A 214 -8.52 -6.50 -5.08
CA VAL A 214 -7.87 -7.66 -4.45
C VAL A 214 -8.46 -7.95 -3.07
N LEU A 215 -8.70 -6.91 -2.26
CA LEU A 215 -9.15 -7.07 -0.88
C LEU A 215 -10.61 -7.53 -0.79
N ASP A 216 -11.45 -7.14 -1.74
CA ASP A 216 -12.88 -7.44 -1.76
C ASP A 216 -13.17 -8.92 -2.04
N GLU A 217 -12.25 -9.63 -2.69
CA GLU A 217 -12.33 -11.10 -2.84
C GLU A 217 -12.13 -11.85 -1.52
N PHE A 218 -11.62 -11.18 -0.48
CA PHE A 218 -11.35 -11.79 0.82
C PHE A 218 -12.14 -11.08 1.92
N PRO A 219 -13.32 -11.59 2.33
CA PRO A 219 -14.21 -10.92 3.29
C PRO A 219 -13.55 -10.52 4.62
N ALA A 220 -12.58 -11.30 5.09
CA ALA A 220 -11.81 -10.99 6.29
C ALA A 220 -10.91 -9.76 6.10
N LEU A 221 -10.27 -9.62 4.92
CA LEU A 221 -9.40 -8.50 4.60
C LEU A 221 -10.19 -7.23 4.31
N ALA A 222 -11.27 -7.32 3.53
CA ALA A 222 -12.17 -6.20 3.25
C ALA A 222 -12.65 -5.51 4.54
N ARG A 223 -13.03 -6.29 5.56
CA ARG A 223 -13.49 -5.76 6.87
C ARG A 223 -12.39 -5.03 7.63
N VAL A 224 -11.17 -5.56 7.66
CA VAL A 224 -10.02 -4.93 8.33
C VAL A 224 -9.66 -3.62 7.63
N HIS A 225 -9.62 -3.65 6.30
CA HIS A 225 -9.30 -2.47 5.49
C HIS A 225 -10.34 -1.35 5.64
N ALA A 226 -11.64 -1.68 5.58
CA ALA A 226 -12.72 -0.72 5.76
C ALA A 226 -12.65 -0.01 7.13
N ARG A 227 -12.34 -0.77 8.21
CA ARG A 227 -12.14 -0.20 9.55
C ARG A 227 -10.92 0.72 9.62
N ALA A 228 -9.80 0.32 9.03
CA ALA A 228 -8.59 1.15 8.98
C ALA A 228 -8.85 2.47 8.24
N ARG A 229 -9.55 2.44 7.09
CA ARG A 229 -9.92 3.64 6.34
C ARG A 229 -10.87 4.55 7.11
N ALA A 230 -11.90 4.00 7.75
CA ALA A 230 -12.82 4.78 8.56
C ALA A 230 -12.09 5.55 9.68
N HIS A 231 -11.11 4.91 10.33
CA HIS A 231 -10.31 5.53 11.37
C HIS A 231 -9.38 6.64 10.83
N THR A 232 -8.72 6.42 9.69
CA THR A 232 -7.86 7.43 9.05
C THR A 232 -8.65 8.64 8.56
N HIS A 233 -9.80 8.42 7.92
CA HIS A 233 -10.69 9.50 7.50
C HIS A 233 -11.27 10.29 8.68
N ALA A 234 -11.61 9.61 9.79
CA ALA A 234 -12.05 10.27 11.01
C ALA A 234 -10.94 11.16 11.61
N ARG A 235 -9.69 10.68 11.67
CA ARG A 235 -8.54 11.48 12.15
C ARG A 235 -8.21 12.66 11.23
N ALA A 236 -8.26 12.47 9.91
CA ALA A 236 -8.03 13.54 8.95
C ALA A 236 -9.10 14.63 9.07
N ARG A 237 -10.38 14.25 9.15
CA ARG A 237 -11.49 15.19 9.39
C ARG A 237 -11.36 15.92 10.73
N ALA A 238 -11.00 15.22 11.80
CA ALA A 238 -10.76 15.82 13.11
C ALA A 238 -9.59 16.82 13.08
N HIS A 239 -8.51 16.53 12.36
CA HIS A 239 -7.36 17.43 12.25
C HIS A 239 -7.66 18.67 11.39
N THR A 240 -8.42 18.52 10.30
CA THR A 240 -8.91 19.65 9.51
C THR A 240 -9.88 20.50 10.32
N HIS A 241 -10.87 19.90 11.00
CA HIS A 241 -11.80 20.65 11.87
C HIS A 241 -11.06 21.36 13.01
N ALA A 242 -10.07 20.73 13.64
CA ALA A 242 -9.27 21.38 14.68
C ALA A 242 -8.45 22.57 14.16
N ARG A 243 -7.90 22.50 12.93
CA ARG A 243 -7.17 23.61 12.29
C ARG A 243 -8.09 24.74 11.86
N THR A 244 -9.29 24.43 11.35
CA THR A 244 -10.29 25.44 11.00
C THR A 244 -10.80 26.14 12.25
N ARG A 245 -11.07 25.40 13.34
CA ARG A 245 -11.44 25.95 14.66
C ARG A 245 -10.37 26.88 15.22
N ALA A 246 -9.12 26.41 15.32
CA ALA A 246 -8.02 27.23 15.84
C ALA A 246 -7.79 28.52 15.02
N ARG A 247 -8.09 28.49 13.72
CA ARG A 247 -8.01 29.66 12.84
C ARG A 247 -9.19 30.61 13.03
N ALA A 248 -10.41 30.09 13.17
CA ALA A 248 -11.58 30.89 13.50
C ALA A 248 -11.39 31.61 14.85
N ASP A 249 -10.84 30.93 15.86
CA ASP A 249 -10.64 31.47 17.22
C ASP A 249 -9.54 32.54 17.30
N SER A 250 -8.47 32.41 16.51
CA SER A 250 -7.35 33.37 16.53
C SER A 250 -7.64 34.67 15.77
N GLY A 251 -8.74 34.71 15.01
CA GLY A 251 -9.02 35.78 14.06
C GLY A 251 -8.03 35.81 12.89
N PRO A 252 -8.27 36.67 11.88
CA PRO A 252 -7.36 36.87 10.75
C PRO A 252 -6.09 37.62 11.18
N GLN A 253 -4.96 37.34 10.50
CA GLN A 253 -3.69 38.05 10.75
C GLN A 253 -3.64 39.46 10.14
N ASP A 254 -4.50 39.73 9.16
CA ASP A 254 -4.62 41.04 8.53
C ASP A 254 -5.35 42.00 9.48
N PRO A 255 -4.71 43.12 9.92
CA PRO A 255 -5.31 44.07 10.84
C PRO A 255 -6.65 44.65 10.36
N GLU A 256 -6.83 44.82 9.05
CA GLU A 256 -8.06 45.37 8.48
C GLU A 256 -9.24 44.41 8.59
N LEU A 257 -8.96 43.11 8.45
CA LEU A 257 -9.95 42.04 8.62
C LEU A 257 -10.21 41.76 10.10
N PHE A 258 -9.16 41.85 10.93
CA PHE A 258 -9.28 41.63 12.38
C PHE A 258 -10.20 42.66 13.02
N ALA A 259 -10.11 43.93 12.62
CA ALA A 259 -10.97 45.00 13.13
C ALA A 259 -12.47 44.73 12.86
N VAL A 260 -12.82 44.17 11.71
CA VAL A 260 -14.20 43.77 11.41
C VAL A 260 -14.59 42.54 12.22
N TRP A 261 -13.72 41.53 12.25
CA TRP A 261 -13.96 40.27 12.95
C TRP A 261 -14.13 40.45 14.46
N GLU A 262 -13.38 41.36 15.07
CA GLU A 262 -13.45 41.68 16.50
C GLU A 262 -14.81 42.25 16.91
N LEU A 263 -15.46 43.01 16.03
CA LEU A 263 -16.78 43.60 16.27
C LEU A 263 -17.93 42.59 16.17
N LEU A 264 -17.68 41.40 15.60
CA LEU A 264 -18.70 40.37 15.45
C LEU A 264 -18.79 39.52 16.72
N ASP A 265 -20.01 39.15 17.08
CA ASP A 265 -20.30 38.22 18.17
C ASP A 265 -20.51 36.79 17.62
N TRP A 266 -20.43 35.81 18.51
CA TRP A 266 -20.74 34.40 18.26
C TRP A 266 -22.24 34.12 18.30
N VAL A 267 -23.01 34.94 19.03
CA VAL A 267 -24.43 34.69 19.31
C VAL A 267 -25.34 35.68 18.59
N GLU A 268 -24.92 36.95 18.50
CA GLU A 268 -25.77 38.02 17.96
C GLU A 268 -25.31 38.42 16.53
N PRO A 269 -26.12 38.11 15.50
CA PRO A 269 -25.82 38.51 14.12
C PRO A 269 -25.81 40.02 13.97
N ARG A 270 -24.79 40.57 13.30
CA ARG A 270 -24.72 42.00 12.99
C ARG A 270 -24.96 42.25 11.52
N HIS A 271 -25.74 43.28 11.20
CA HIS A 271 -25.97 43.68 9.83
C HIS A 271 -24.77 44.43 9.25
N HIS A 272 -24.59 44.31 7.94
CA HIS A 272 -23.48 44.92 7.23
C HIS A 272 -23.50 46.45 7.34
N ASP A 273 -24.69 47.05 7.36
CA ASP A 273 -24.88 48.50 7.48
C ASP A 273 -24.46 49.01 8.87
N ASP A 274 -24.72 48.25 9.93
CA ASP A 274 -24.30 48.62 11.29
C ASP A 274 -22.77 48.60 11.43
N LEU A 275 -22.10 47.64 10.79
CA LEU A 275 -20.65 47.55 10.73
C LEU A 275 -20.04 48.74 9.97
N ALA A 276 -20.67 49.18 8.88
CA ALA A 276 -20.24 50.36 8.13
C ALA A 276 -20.31 51.63 8.98
N VAL A 277 -21.37 51.81 9.76
CA VAL A 277 -21.52 52.94 10.69
C VAL A 277 -20.49 52.88 11.81
N MET A 278 -20.33 51.73 12.48
CA MET A 278 -19.39 51.58 13.60
C MET A 278 -17.94 51.81 13.20
N MET A 279 -17.55 51.38 11.99
CA MET A 279 -16.18 51.51 11.49
C MET A 279 -15.94 52.82 10.74
N ASN A 280 -16.98 53.62 10.48
CA ASN A 280 -16.94 54.81 9.63
C ASN A 280 -16.33 54.51 8.25
N LEU A 281 -16.77 53.41 7.62
CA LEU A 281 -16.31 52.94 6.32
C LEU A 281 -17.45 52.92 5.30
N ASP A 282 -17.10 52.99 4.01
CA ASP A 282 -18.06 52.73 2.93
C ASP A 282 -18.53 51.27 2.97
N ILE A 283 -19.82 51.03 2.69
CA ILE A 283 -20.44 49.70 2.73
C ILE A 283 -19.75 48.72 1.77
N LYS A 284 -19.19 49.23 0.66
CA LYS A 284 -18.40 48.43 -0.29
C LYS A 284 -17.14 47.84 0.35
N GLU A 285 -16.48 48.61 1.21
CA GLU A 285 -15.25 48.19 1.87
C GLU A 285 -15.55 47.19 2.99
N VAL A 286 -16.65 47.38 3.73
CA VAL A 286 -17.14 46.39 4.71
C VAL A 286 -17.49 45.07 4.02
N ASN A 287 -18.25 45.11 2.91
CA ASN A 287 -18.60 43.91 2.15
C ASN A 287 -17.37 43.17 1.62
N ARG A 288 -16.35 43.89 1.15
CA ARG A 288 -15.07 43.29 0.71
C ARG A 288 -14.41 42.52 1.85
N ARG A 289 -14.34 43.10 3.04
CA ARG A 289 -13.70 42.48 4.22
C ARG A 289 -14.50 41.30 4.75
N LEU A 290 -15.83 41.39 4.81
CA LEU A 290 -16.70 40.29 5.20
C LEU A 290 -16.59 39.11 4.22
N THR A 291 -16.54 39.38 2.92
CA THR A 291 -16.33 38.32 1.90
C THR A 291 -15.00 37.58 2.13
N LEU A 292 -13.93 38.32 2.43
CA LEU A 292 -12.61 37.72 2.71
C LEU A 292 -12.60 36.92 4.02
N LEU A 293 -13.32 37.39 5.03
CA LEU A 293 -13.50 36.68 6.30
C LEU A 293 -14.30 35.37 6.12
N GLU A 294 -15.34 35.38 5.28
CA GLU A 294 -16.18 34.22 4.99
C GLU A 294 -15.42 33.18 4.17
N ILE A 295 -14.68 33.60 3.13
CA ILE A 295 -13.75 32.74 2.37
C ILE A 295 -12.68 32.16 3.30
N GLY A 296 -12.22 32.94 4.28
CA GLY A 296 -11.26 32.50 5.29
C GLY A 296 -11.83 31.56 6.35
N GLY A 297 -13.16 31.39 6.41
CA GLY A 297 -13.86 30.57 7.40
C GLY A 297 -13.94 31.19 8.79
N TYR A 298 -13.77 32.51 8.93
CA TYR A 298 -13.80 33.21 10.22
C TYR A 298 -15.22 33.64 10.64
N ILE A 299 -16.14 33.75 9.69
CA ILE A 299 -17.52 34.22 9.89
C ILE A 299 -18.51 33.36 9.09
N ILE A 300 -19.78 33.40 9.47
CA ILE A 300 -20.89 32.81 8.71
C ILE A 300 -21.91 33.90 8.44
N GLY A 301 -22.34 34.04 7.18
CA GLY A 301 -23.40 34.94 6.77
C GLY A 301 -24.76 34.23 6.64
N ASP A 302 -25.82 34.89 7.09
CA ASP A 302 -27.20 34.54 6.79
C ASP A 302 -28.03 35.81 6.50
N CYS A 303 -28.65 35.86 5.33
CA CYS A 303 -29.55 36.94 4.89
C CYS A 303 -29.13 38.40 5.23
N GLY A 304 -27.85 38.75 5.06
CA GLY A 304 -27.35 40.12 5.27
C GLY A 304 -26.96 40.46 6.71
N ALA A 305 -26.94 39.47 7.60
CA ALA A 305 -26.31 39.52 8.91
C ALA A 305 -25.17 38.50 9.00
N VAL A 306 -24.17 38.80 9.82
CA VAL A 306 -22.97 37.97 10.00
C VAL A 306 -22.68 37.73 11.48
N THR A 307 -22.26 36.51 11.81
CA THR A 307 -21.70 36.15 13.12
C THR A 307 -20.30 35.58 12.94
N ARG A 308 -19.52 35.48 14.03
CA ARG A 308 -18.33 34.62 14.02
C ARG A 308 -18.73 33.17 13.75
N ALA A 309 -17.89 32.45 13.02
CA ALA A 309 -18.13 31.04 12.77
C ALA A 309 -18.05 30.28 14.11
N PRO A 310 -19.10 29.53 14.53
CA PRO A 310 -19.15 28.88 15.84
C PRO A 310 -18.08 27.79 16.00
N ASN A 311 -17.75 27.50 17.26
CA ASN A 311 -16.91 26.37 17.67
C ASN A 311 -17.37 25.04 17.06
#